data_AF-A0A524LT42-F1
#
_entry.id   AF-A0A524LT42-F1
#
_cell.length_a   1.000
_cell.length_b   1.000
_cell.length_c   1.000
_cell.angle_alpha   90.00
_cell.angle_beta   90.00
_cell.angle_gamma   90.00
#
_symmetry.space_group_name_H-M   'P 1'
#
loop_
_entity.id
_entity.type
_entity.pdbx_description
1 polymer ?
#
loop_
_entity_poly.entity_id
_entity_poly.type
_entity_poly.pdbx_seq_one_letter_code
_entity_poly.pdbx_strand_id
1 'polypeptide(L)'
;MVDAGNGGSKAAGGFFLAGFVQVLLPKELIIKWVGAKSGMSGILIATSVGMITPGGPMLSFPLVAALFRLGAGYGPLIAYLTSWEILSFYRMLVYEIPFMGISFAVLRFSVSLVLPVLAGVSAQKIVKYFEKMPPEKKE
;
A
#
# COMPACT_ATOMS: atom_id res chain seq x y z
N MET A 1 8.46 9.79 -38.12
CA MET A 1 9.47 9.65 -37.05
C MET A 1 8.89 10.22 -35.76
N VAL A 2 8.42 9.37 -34.85
CA VAL A 2 8.00 9.79 -33.50
C VAL A 2 9.20 9.59 -32.57
N ASP A 3 9.60 10.69 -31.94
CA ASP A 3 10.78 10.81 -31.10
C ASP A 3 10.61 10.01 -29.79
N ALA A 4 11.44 8.96 -29.63
CA ALA A 4 11.41 8.00 -28.53
C ALA A 4 12.40 8.40 -27.43
N GLY A 5 12.28 9.61 -26.89
CA GLY A 5 13.31 10.21 -26.04
C GLY A 5 12.79 10.93 -24.81
N ASN A 6 12.08 10.27 -23.88
CA ASN A 6 12.04 10.73 -22.47
C ASN A 6 11.45 9.76 -21.41
N GLY A 7 11.22 8.48 -21.73
CA GLY A 7 10.58 7.53 -20.81
C GLY A 7 11.51 6.90 -19.76
N GLY A 8 12.82 6.83 -20.04
CA GLY A 8 13.79 6.05 -19.24
C GLY A 8 14.16 6.66 -17.89
N SER A 9 14.29 7.99 -17.80
CA SER A 9 14.80 8.67 -16.61
C SER A 9 13.79 8.73 -15.46
N LYS A 10 12.49 8.78 -15.78
CA LYS A 10 11.40 8.77 -14.77
C LYS A 10 11.12 7.37 -14.24
N ALA A 11 11.26 6.34 -15.09
CA ALA A 11 11.19 4.95 -14.67
C ALA A 11 12.35 4.60 -13.72
N ALA A 12 13.58 5.03 -14.04
CA ALA A 12 14.76 4.80 -13.22
C ALA A 12 14.59 5.35 -11.79
N GLY A 13 14.11 6.59 -11.61
CA GLY A 13 13.85 7.16 -10.28
C GLY A 13 12.82 6.39 -9.45
N GLY A 14 11.79 5.83 -10.08
CA GLY A 14 10.83 4.93 -9.43
C GLY A 14 11.44 3.59 -9.00
N PHE A 15 12.33 3.02 -9.83
CA PHE A 15 13.09 1.81 -9.48
C PHE A 15 14.11 2.05 -8.35
N PHE A 16 14.73 3.22 -8.26
CA PHE A 16 15.66 3.56 -7.18
C PHE A 16 14.95 3.69 -5.82
N LEU A 17 13.77 4.31 -5.76
CA LEU A 17 12.96 4.40 -4.54
C LEU A 17 12.38 3.02 -4.13
N ALA A 18 11.93 2.22 -5.09
CA ALA A 18 11.47 0.84 -4.82
C ALA A 18 12.62 -0.06 -4.32
N GLY A 19 13.84 0.12 -4.84
CA GLY A 19 15.06 -0.52 -4.35
C GLY A 19 15.45 -0.05 -2.94
N PHE A 20 15.26 1.24 -2.62
CA PHE A 20 15.59 1.79 -1.29
C PHE A 20 14.74 1.21 -0.16
N VAL A 21 13.44 0.95 -0.40
CA VAL A 21 12.58 0.31 0.61
C VAL A 21 12.94 -1.17 0.81
N GLN A 22 13.45 -1.86 -0.21
CA GLN A 22 14.02 -3.22 -0.05
C GLN A 22 15.32 -3.24 0.74
N VAL A 23 16.11 -2.16 0.69
CA VAL A 23 17.42 -2.06 1.37
C VAL A 23 17.29 -1.68 2.84
N LEU A 24 16.20 -1.05 3.28
CA LEU A 24 16.14 -0.45 4.62
C LEU A 24 15.35 -1.22 5.69
N LEU A 25 14.49 -2.18 5.34
CA LEU A 25 13.70 -2.93 6.33
C LEU A 25 14.17 -4.38 6.47
N PRO A 26 14.81 -4.75 7.59
CA PRO A 26 15.08 -6.14 7.94
C PRO A 26 13.84 -7.01 7.78
N LYS A 27 13.98 -8.15 7.10
CA LYS A 27 12.89 -9.10 6.85
C LYS A 27 12.19 -9.51 8.16
N GLU A 28 12.96 -9.60 9.25
CA GLU A 28 12.50 -9.93 10.59
C GLU A 28 11.50 -8.89 11.12
N LEU A 29 11.74 -7.61 10.85
CA LEU A 29 10.82 -6.53 11.23
C LEU A 29 9.53 -6.60 10.42
N ILE A 30 9.61 -6.88 9.11
CA ILE A 30 8.43 -7.03 8.26
C ILE A 30 7.56 -8.19 8.76
N ILE A 31 8.16 -9.35 9.04
CA ILE A 31 7.42 -10.51 9.56
C ILE A 31 6.82 -10.20 10.94
N LYS A 32 7.57 -9.53 11.82
CA LYS A 32 7.09 -9.20 13.18
C LYS A 32 5.92 -8.21 13.16
N TRP A 33 5.97 -7.18 12.30
CA TRP A 33 5.00 -6.08 12.34
C TRP A 33 3.82 -6.30 11.41
N VAL A 34 4.05 -6.85 10.21
CA VAL A 34 3.03 -6.99 9.17
C VAL A 34 2.97 -8.41 8.58
N GLY A 35 3.63 -9.40 9.20
CA GLY A 35 3.56 -10.79 8.79
C GLY A 35 2.17 -11.42 8.93
N ALA A 36 1.99 -12.63 8.41
CA ALA A 36 0.69 -13.34 8.43
C ALA A 36 0.07 -13.50 9.84
N LYS A 37 0.90 -13.55 10.89
CA LYS A 37 0.48 -13.68 12.30
C LYS A 37 0.29 -12.35 13.03
N SER A 38 0.52 -11.21 12.38
CA SER A 38 0.44 -9.87 13.01
C SER A 38 -0.98 -9.44 13.42
N GLY A 39 -2.01 -10.08 12.85
CA GLY A 39 -3.41 -9.84 13.20
C GLY A 39 -3.82 -8.37 13.04
N MET A 40 -4.60 -7.87 14.01
CA MET A 40 -5.09 -6.48 14.01
C MET A 40 -3.95 -5.46 14.10
N SER A 41 -2.90 -5.74 14.87
CA SER A 41 -1.77 -4.82 15.04
C SER A 41 -1.09 -4.52 13.70
N GLY A 42 -0.88 -5.56 12.88
CA GLY A 42 -0.30 -5.36 11.54
C GLY A 42 -1.21 -4.60 10.59
N ILE A 43 -2.52 -4.79 10.68
CA ILE A 43 -3.51 -4.03 9.89
C ILE A 43 -3.46 -2.53 10.25
N LEU A 44 -3.41 -2.21 11.55
CA LEU A 44 -3.34 -0.82 12.01
C LEU A 44 -2.00 -0.17 11.62
N ILE A 45 -0.89 -0.88 11.81
CA ILE A 45 0.44 -0.41 11.38
C ILE A 45 0.42 -0.13 9.87
N ALA A 46 -0.03 -1.10 9.07
CA ALA A 46 -0.08 -0.99 7.62
C ALA A 46 -0.99 0.16 7.14
N THR A 47 -2.13 0.35 7.81
CA THR A 47 -3.04 1.48 7.56
C THR A 47 -2.33 2.81 7.79
N SER A 48 -1.67 2.98 8.94
CA SER A 48 -0.91 4.20 9.26
C SER A 48 0.23 4.46 8.28
N VAL A 49 0.96 3.40 7.88
CA VAL A 49 2.05 3.52 6.92
C VAL A 49 1.52 3.92 5.54
N GLY A 50 0.43 3.32 5.07
CA GLY A 50 -0.20 3.66 3.79
C GLY A 50 -0.65 5.11 3.71
N MET A 51 -1.20 5.63 4.81
CA MET A 51 -1.67 7.02 4.94
C MET A 51 -0.55 8.04 4.72
N ILE A 52 0.66 7.76 5.21
CA ILE A 52 1.80 8.68 5.10
C ILE A 52 2.72 8.36 3.91
N THR A 53 2.49 7.26 3.20
CA THR A 53 3.35 6.88 2.07
C THR A 53 3.13 7.83 0.89
N PRO A 54 4.15 8.57 0.44
CA PRO A 54 4.07 9.35 -0.78
C PRO A 54 4.29 8.46 -2.01
N GLY A 55 3.97 9.01 -3.18
CA GLY A 55 4.22 8.34 -4.47
C GLY A 55 2.95 7.81 -5.11
N GLY A 56 3.08 7.50 -6.41
CA GLY A 56 2.01 6.95 -7.25
C GLY A 56 2.03 5.43 -7.34
N PRO A 57 1.12 4.83 -8.13
CA PRO A 57 1.02 3.38 -8.33
C PRO A 57 2.36 2.71 -8.69
N MET A 58 3.19 3.40 -9.47
CA MET A 58 4.51 2.91 -9.91
C MET A 58 5.49 2.62 -8.76
N LEU A 59 5.26 3.19 -7.56
CA LEU A 59 6.09 2.92 -6.37
C LEU A 59 5.38 1.95 -5.41
N SER A 60 4.09 2.17 -5.18
CA SER A 60 3.34 1.43 -4.15
C SER A 60 3.10 -0.03 -4.50
N PHE A 61 2.83 -0.35 -5.77
CA PHE A 61 2.60 -1.74 -6.18
C PHE A 61 3.88 -2.60 -6.14
N PRO A 62 5.05 -2.13 -6.64
CA PRO A 62 6.30 -2.86 -6.44
C PRO A 62 6.66 -3.06 -4.97
N LEU A 63 6.41 -2.06 -4.11
CA LEU A 63 6.61 -2.19 -2.67
C LEU A 63 5.73 -3.31 -2.09
N VAL A 64 4.44 -3.32 -2.40
CA VAL A 64 3.52 -4.36 -1.91
C VAL A 64 3.89 -5.72 -2.44
N ALA A 65 4.29 -5.83 -3.71
CA ALA A 65 4.79 -7.08 -4.28
C ALA A 65 6.06 -7.58 -3.56
N ALA A 66 6.97 -6.68 -3.18
CA ALA A 66 8.15 -7.03 -2.40
C ALA A 66 7.77 -7.50 -0.98
N LEU A 67 6.92 -6.77 -0.26
CA LEU A 67 6.43 -7.15 1.06
C LEU A 67 5.70 -8.49 1.05
N PHE A 68 4.89 -8.74 0.01
CA PHE A 68 4.22 -10.02 -0.21
C PHE A 68 5.22 -11.17 -0.33
N ARG A 69 6.26 -11.02 -1.16
CA ARG A 69 7.33 -12.02 -1.31
C ARG A 69 8.13 -12.25 -0.02
N LEU A 70 8.18 -11.24 0.85
CA LEU A 70 8.85 -11.33 2.16
C LEU A 70 7.99 -11.98 3.25
N GLY A 71 6.72 -12.31 2.97
CA GLY A 71 5.81 -13.00 3.88
C GLY A 71 4.90 -12.08 4.69
N ALA A 72 4.69 -10.84 4.23
CA ALA A 72 3.65 -9.97 4.79
C ALA A 72 2.26 -10.61 4.61
N GLY A 73 1.39 -10.46 5.60
CA GLY A 73 0.05 -11.01 5.57
C GLY A 73 -0.86 -10.25 4.61
N TYR A 74 -1.82 -10.96 4.00
CA TYR A 74 -2.82 -10.36 3.12
C TYR A 74 -3.59 -9.21 3.79
N GLY A 75 -3.99 -9.37 5.05
CA GLY A 75 -4.70 -8.32 5.80
C GLY A 75 -3.92 -7.00 5.85
N PRO A 76 -2.70 -7.00 6.41
CA PRO A 76 -1.82 -5.83 6.38
C PRO A 76 -1.57 -5.26 4.98
N LEU A 77 -1.29 -6.10 3.98
CA LEU A 77 -1.02 -5.62 2.61
C LEU A 77 -2.22 -4.91 1.97
N ILE A 78 -3.42 -5.48 2.13
CA ILE A 78 -4.65 -4.86 1.63
C ILE A 78 -4.97 -3.59 2.41
N ALA A 79 -4.81 -3.60 3.74
CA ALA A 79 -4.99 -2.40 4.56
C ALA A 79 -4.05 -1.26 4.14
N TYR A 80 -2.78 -1.59 3.87
CA TYR A 80 -1.80 -0.63 3.34
C TYR A 80 -2.25 -0.05 2.01
N LEU A 81 -2.57 -0.89 1.02
CA LEU A 81 -2.99 -0.44 -0.31
C LEU A 81 -4.24 0.42 -0.24
N THR A 82 -5.26 -0.03 0.48
CA THR A 82 -6.52 0.71 0.63
C THR A 82 -6.28 2.04 1.33
N SER A 83 -5.45 2.08 2.39
CA SER A 83 -5.11 3.32 3.08
C SER A 83 -4.35 4.29 2.19
N TRP A 84 -3.35 3.81 1.45
CA TRP A 84 -2.62 4.62 0.49
C TRP A 84 -3.54 5.18 -0.62
N GLU A 85 -4.52 4.40 -1.07
CA GLU A 85 -5.49 4.80 -2.10
C GLU A 85 -6.58 5.76 -1.63
N ILE A 86 -6.94 5.82 -0.34
CA ILE A 86 -8.06 6.68 0.10
C ILE A 86 -7.70 7.65 1.24
N LEU A 87 -6.61 7.42 1.97
CA LEU A 87 -6.18 8.24 3.12
C LEU A 87 -4.81 8.89 2.91
N SER A 88 -4.29 8.96 1.69
CA SER A 88 -2.99 9.60 1.44
C SER A 88 -2.97 11.05 1.95
N PHE A 89 -2.17 11.29 2.98
CA PHE A 89 -2.02 12.61 3.60
C PHE A 89 -1.39 13.60 2.62
N TYR A 90 -0.42 13.12 1.83
CA TYR A 90 0.18 13.88 0.74
C TYR A 90 -0.88 14.39 -0.25
N ARG A 91 -1.82 13.51 -0.67
CA ARG A 91 -2.90 13.91 -1.59
C ARG A 91 -3.86 14.92 -0.96
N MET A 92 -4.18 14.72 0.32
CA MET A 92 -5.04 15.63 1.06
C MET A 92 -4.45 17.05 1.06
N LEU A 93 -3.16 17.19 1.36
CA LEU A 93 -2.47 18.48 1.44
C LEU A 93 -2.28 19.14 0.08
N VAL A 94 -1.89 18.37 -0.94
CA VAL A 94 -1.50 18.91 -2.26
C VAL A 94 -2.70 19.14 -3.18
N TYR A 95 -3.73 18.33 -3.07
CA TYR A 95 -4.88 18.38 -3.98
C TYR A 95 -6.19 18.72 -3.25
N GLU A 96 -6.56 17.99 -2.20
CA GLU A 96 -7.89 18.19 -1.59
C GLU A 96 -8.05 19.57 -0.94
N ILE A 97 -7.09 20.00 -0.11
CA ILE A 97 -7.18 21.29 0.57
C ILE A 97 -7.16 22.47 -0.41
N PRO A 98 -6.23 22.54 -1.40
CA PRO A 98 -6.19 23.67 -2.34
C PRO A 98 -7.42 23.75 -3.26
N PHE A 99 -7.99 22.61 -3.69
CA PHE A 99 -9.10 22.61 -4.64
C PHE A 99 -10.49 22.60 -3.99
N MET A 100 -10.65 21.97 -2.83
CA MET A 100 -11.96 21.73 -2.20
C MET A 100 -12.07 22.36 -0.79
N GLY A 101 -10.97 22.84 -0.23
CA GLY A 101 -10.93 23.44 1.11
C GLY A 101 -10.77 22.42 2.24
N ILE A 102 -10.34 22.92 3.40
CA ILE A 102 -10.01 22.09 4.56
C ILE A 102 -11.21 21.35 5.15
N SER A 103 -12.39 21.97 5.17
CA SER A 103 -13.61 21.35 5.73
C SER A 103 -14.00 20.10 4.95
N PHE A 104 -13.93 20.16 3.62
CA PHE A 104 -14.18 18.99 2.77
C PHE A 104 -13.13 17.90 2.99
N ALA A 105 -11.85 18.27 2.95
CA ALA A 105 -10.74 17.35 3.09
C ALA A 105 -10.80 16.57 4.42
N VAL A 106 -11.02 17.28 5.54
CA VAL A 106 -11.12 16.67 6.87
C VAL A 106 -12.35 15.77 6.96
N LEU A 107 -13.53 16.22 6.50
CA LEU A 107 -14.74 15.39 6.52
C LEU A 107 -14.52 14.07 5.77
N ARG A 108 -14.04 14.15 4.53
CA ARG A 108 -13.79 12.97 3.68
C ARG A 108 -12.70 12.07 4.29
N PHE A 109 -11.66 12.64 4.90
CA PHE A 109 -10.63 11.89 5.61
C PHE A 109 -11.23 11.14 6.82
N SER A 110 -11.96 11.84 7.67
CA SER A 110 -12.54 11.27 8.90
C SER A 110 -13.52 10.13 8.62
N VAL A 111 -14.43 10.28 7.65
CA VAL A 111 -15.39 9.21 7.32
C VAL A 111 -14.70 7.99 6.67
N SER A 112 -13.55 8.19 6.04
CA SER A 112 -12.81 7.13 5.34
C SER A 112 -11.85 6.36 6.26
N LEU A 113 -11.54 6.86 7.47
CA LEU A 113 -10.51 6.29 8.36
C LEU A 113 -10.71 4.80 8.66
N VAL A 114 -11.96 4.35 8.76
CA VAL A 114 -12.30 2.97 9.12
C VAL A 114 -12.14 1.99 7.95
N LEU A 115 -12.19 2.49 6.71
CA LEU A 115 -12.30 1.66 5.51
C LEU A 115 -11.07 0.76 5.28
N PRO A 116 -9.81 1.22 5.44
CA PRO A 116 -8.65 0.35 5.25
C PRO A 116 -8.56 -0.76 6.29
N VAL A 117 -8.98 -0.48 7.53
CA VAL A 117 -9.02 -1.47 8.60
C VAL A 117 -10.05 -2.55 8.26
N LEU A 118 -11.24 -2.15 7.82
CA LEU A 118 -12.28 -3.09 7.38
C LEU A 118 -11.82 -3.94 6.19
N ALA A 119 -11.15 -3.31 5.22
CA ALA A 119 -10.59 -4.02 4.07
C ALA A 119 -9.54 -5.06 4.50
N GLY A 120 -8.61 -4.69 5.39
CA GLY A 120 -7.60 -5.60 5.92
C GLY A 120 -8.18 -6.77 6.72
N VAL A 121 -9.15 -6.50 7.60
CA VAL A 121 -9.82 -7.55 8.39
C VAL A 121 -10.59 -8.50 7.47
N SER A 122 -11.28 -7.95 6.47
CA SER A 122 -12.02 -8.75 5.49
C SER A 122 -11.07 -9.61 4.67
N ALA A 123 -9.98 -9.06 4.16
CA ALA A 123 -8.96 -9.80 3.42
C ALA A 123 -8.37 -10.94 4.25
N GLN A 124 -8.04 -10.70 5.52
CA GLN A 124 -7.48 -11.73 6.41
C GLN A 124 -8.45 -12.90 6.66
N LYS A 125 -9.76 -12.65 6.63
CA LYS A 125 -10.78 -13.69 6.76
C LYS A 125 -11.04 -14.41 5.44
N ILE A 126 -11.19 -13.64 4.35
CA ILE A 126 -11.58 -14.14 3.04
C ILE A 126 -10.46 -14.96 2.39
N VAL A 127 -9.19 -14.60 2.62
CA VAL A 127 -8.07 -15.29 1.97
C VAL A 127 -7.99 -16.78 2.31
N LYS A 128 -8.50 -17.19 3.48
CA LYS A 128 -8.59 -18.60 3.88
C LYS A 128 -9.45 -19.45 2.94
N TYR A 129 -10.36 -18.83 2.18
CA TYR A 129 -11.16 -19.49 1.16
C TYR A 129 -10.43 -19.57 -0.18
N PHE A 130 -9.57 -18.58 -0.49
CA PHE A 130 -8.76 -18.57 -1.71
C PHE A 130 -7.52 -19.46 -1.62
N GLU A 131 -6.88 -19.58 -0.45
CA GLU A 131 -5.78 -20.54 -0.25
C GLU A 131 -6.23 -22.00 -0.37
N LYS A 132 -7.54 -22.26 -0.24
CA LYS A 132 -8.14 -23.57 -0.52
C LYS A 132 -8.43 -23.81 -2.00
N MET A 133 -8.40 -22.77 -2.84
CA MET A 133 -8.50 -22.93 -4.29
C MET A 133 -7.14 -23.36 -4.84
N PRO A 134 -7.10 -24.36 -5.75
CA PRO A 134 -5.85 -24.80 -6.35
C PRO A 134 -5.17 -23.63 -7.07
N PRO A 135 -3.83 -23.52 -6.98
CA PRO A 135 -3.12 -22.44 -7.67
C PRO A 135 -3.40 -22.51 -9.17
N GLU A 136 -3.75 -21.36 -9.74
CA GLU A 136 -3.92 -21.21 -11.19
C GLU A 136 -2.63 -21.68 -11.88
N LYS A 137 -2.77 -22.65 -12.80
CA LYS A 137 -1.65 -23.10 -13.63
C LYS A 137 -1.13 -21.87 -14.36
N LYS A 138 0.10 -21.48 -14.07
CA LYS A 138 0.83 -20.57 -14.96
C LYS A 138 1.10 -21.35 -16.24
N GLU A 139 0.32 -21.05 -17.28
CA GLU A 139 0.60 -21.47 -18.67
C GLU A 139 1.89 -20.81 -19.18
#